data_AF-A0A1X7C448-F1
#
_entry.id   AF-A0A1X7C448-F1
#
_cell.length_a   1.000
_cell.length_b   1.000
_cell.length_c   1.000
_cell.angle_alpha   90.00
_cell.angle_beta   90.00
_cell.angle_gamma   90.00
#
_symmetry.space_group_name_H-M   'P 1'
#
loop_
_entity.id
_entity.type
_entity.pdbx_description
1 polymer ?
#
loop_
_entity_poly.entity_id
_entity_poly.type
_entity_poly.pdbx_seq_one_letter_code
_entity_poly.pdbx_strand_id
1 'polypeptide(L)'
;MEFVLLTAGQNNFMVSETETIGLIAGGGQFPLLVAKGAAAQGNHVVVVSFKGHSNDDVHSVVDAWKELKLGQLSKLIDFFHENGVTKVVMAGTINKPKAFDIRPDFRAAKLLFKLATKGDDVLLRAATDEFESEGFKVVGPHVYVPQLLTPAGLLTKRAPSEIEQKDLAFGWKIAHELGRMDIGQCVVVREGVITAVEAIEGTDAAVKRGCTLGGKGCSIVKVFKPGQEDRVDMPSIGLKTVQEMKELGATCLGVEAGKSLFFDLDKSLEFADKNKICIVGLTSDWVQS
;
A
#
# COMPACT_ATOMS: atom_id res chain seq x y z
N MET A 1 -10.31 14.79 -63.88
CA MET A 1 -9.98 13.81 -62.81
C MET A 1 -9.14 14.53 -61.77
N GLU A 2 -9.68 15.44 -60.96
CA GLU A 2 -10.98 15.49 -60.26
C GLU A 2 -11.19 14.44 -59.17
N PHE A 3 -11.49 14.97 -57.96
CA PHE A 3 -12.26 14.43 -56.81
C PHE A 3 -11.68 13.26 -55.99
N VAL A 4 -11.92 13.14 -54.67
CA VAL A 4 -12.73 13.97 -53.72
C VAL A 4 -12.12 14.01 -52.30
N LEU A 5 -12.53 14.95 -51.44
CA LEU A 5 -12.19 14.99 -49.99
C LEU A 5 -12.84 13.84 -49.20
N LEU A 6 -12.18 13.33 -48.15
CA LEU A 6 -12.83 12.81 -46.92
C LEU A 6 -11.82 12.90 -45.75
N THR A 7 -11.93 13.91 -44.89
CA THR A 7 -12.65 13.96 -43.58
C THR A 7 -11.77 13.70 -42.36
N ALA A 8 -11.85 14.66 -41.44
CA ALA A 8 -11.33 14.70 -40.08
C ALA A 8 -11.12 13.34 -39.36
N GLY A 9 -9.88 13.10 -38.95
CA GLY A 9 -9.63 12.36 -37.71
C GLY A 9 -9.85 13.31 -36.53
N GLN A 10 -11.01 13.23 -35.88
CA GLN A 10 -11.20 13.89 -34.59
C GLN A 10 -10.20 13.30 -33.60
N ASN A 11 -9.27 14.11 -33.09
CA ASN A 11 -8.55 13.76 -31.87
C ASN A 11 -9.61 13.65 -30.77
N ASN A 12 -9.98 12.42 -30.44
CA ASN A 12 -10.85 12.11 -29.33
C ASN A 12 -10.06 12.34 -28.05
N PHE A 13 -9.87 13.62 -27.71
CA PHE A 13 -9.59 14.04 -26.34
C PHE A 13 -10.75 13.49 -25.51
N MET A 14 -10.53 12.34 -24.90
CA MET A 14 -11.30 11.93 -23.74
C MET A 14 -11.08 13.03 -22.71
N VAL A 15 -12.03 13.94 -22.63
CA VAL A 15 -12.24 14.75 -21.43
C VAL A 15 -12.44 13.70 -20.34
N SER A 16 -11.45 13.54 -19.46
CA SER A 16 -11.68 12.78 -18.24
C SER A 16 -12.78 13.54 -17.51
N GLU A 17 -13.97 12.97 -17.44
CA GLU A 17 -15.06 13.55 -16.66
C GLU A 17 -14.53 13.79 -15.25
N THR A 18 -14.68 15.02 -14.75
CA THR A 18 -14.28 15.36 -13.38
C THR A 18 -15.11 14.53 -12.42
N GLU A 19 -14.46 13.53 -11.80
CA GLU A 19 -15.09 12.66 -10.82
C GLU A 19 -14.92 13.23 -9.40
N THR A 20 -15.79 12.77 -8.50
CA THR A 20 -15.66 13.05 -7.06
C THR A 20 -15.15 11.82 -6.34
N ILE A 21 -13.99 11.95 -5.71
CA ILE A 21 -13.26 10.87 -5.02
C ILE A 21 -13.49 10.97 -3.51
N GLY A 22 -14.15 9.95 -2.95
CA GLY A 22 -14.32 9.76 -1.52
C GLY A 22 -13.08 9.09 -0.91
N LEU A 23 -12.22 9.87 -0.27
CA LEU A 23 -11.03 9.36 0.41
C LEU A 23 -11.32 9.06 1.88
N ILE A 24 -11.26 7.78 2.23
CA ILE A 24 -11.29 7.29 3.61
C ILE A 24 -9.86 7.34 4.16
N ALA A 25 -9.57 8.37 4.95
CA ALA A 25 -8.22 8.71 5.39
C ALA A 25 -7.88 8.07 6.74
N GLY A 26 -6.99 7.08 6.75
CA GLY A 26 -6.29 6.57 7.93
C GLY A 26 -5.11 7.45 8.35
N GLY A 27 -4.18 6.88 9.12
CA GLY A 27 -2.99 7.56 9.63
C GLY A 27 -1.81 7.58 8.67
N GLY A 28 -0.84 8.44 8.96
CA GLY A 28 0.41 8.59 8.20
C GLY A 28 0.32 9.59 7.04
N GLN A 29 1.35 9.61 6.19
CA GLN A 29 1.44 10.55 5.05
C GLN A 29 0.60 10.12 3.82
N PHE A 30 0.18 8.85 3.75
CA PHE A 30 -0.42 8.30 2.53
C PHE A 30 -1.74 8.97 2.10
N PRO A 31 -2.72 9.26 2.99
CA PRO A 31 -3.94 9.97 2.58
C PRO A 31 -3.65 11.35 1.98
N LEU A 32 -2.70 12.10 2.56
CA LEU A 32 -2.31 13.42 2.08
C LEU A 32 -1.70 13.36 0.67
N LEU A 33 -0.88 12.34 0.39
CA LEU A 33 -0.31 12.11 -0.94
C LEU A 33 -1.39 11.72 -1.96
N VAL A 34 -2.31 10.82 -1.59
CA VAL A 34 -3.44 10.40 -2.43
C VAL A 34 -4.37 11.57 -2.76
N ALA A 35 -4.74 12.38 -1.77
CA ALA A 35 -5.57 13.57 -1.97
C ALA A 35 -4.93 14.56 -2.95
N LYS A 36 -3.64 14.88 -2.75
CA LYS A 36 -2.87 15.75 -3.66
C LYS A 36 -2.77 15.17 -5.07
N GLY A 37 -2.58 13.86 -5.19
CA GLY A 37 -2.55 13.16 -6.48
C GLY A 37 -3.88 13.22 -7.22
N ALA A 38 -4.99 12.94 -6.54
CA ALA A 38 -6.33 12.99 -7.10
C ALA A 38 -6.72 14.42 -7.54
N ALA A 39 -6.43 15.42 -6.70
CA ALA A 39 -6.68 16.83 -7.03
C ALA A 39 -5.80 17.33 -8.19
N ALA A 40 -4.52 16.92 -8.25
CA ALA A 40 -3.63 17.25 -9.37
C ALA A 40 -4.05 16.61 -10.71
N GLN A 41 -4.83 15.52 -10.66
CA GLN A 41 -5.49 14.92 -11.84
C GLN A 41 -6.82 15.61 -12.21
N GLY A 42 -7.23 16.67 -11.51
CA GLY A 42 -8.44 17.45 -11.80
C GLY A 42 -9.74 16.88 -11.24
N ASN A 43 -9.67 15.96 -10.27
CA ASN A 43 -10.84 15.41 -9.57
C ASN A 43 -11.20 16.25 -8.34
N HIS A 44 -12.48 16.26 -7.97
CA HIS A 44 -12.89 16.72 -6.64
C HIS A 44 -12.57 15.66 -5.59
N VAL A 45 -12.12 16.08 -4.40
CA VAL A 45 -11.72 15.18 -3.31
C VAL A 45 -12.55 15.47 -2.07
N VAL A 46 -13.21 14.43 -1.56
CA VAL A 46 -14.08 14.47 -0.38
C VAL A 46 -13.50 13.52 0.67
N VAL A 47 -13.11 14.02 1.84
CA VAL A 47 -12.42 13.21 2.86
C VAL A 47 -13.33 12.82 4.01
N VAL A 48 -13.27 11.55 4.41
CA VAL A 48 -13.67 11.14 5.76
C VAL A 48 -12.43 10.81 6.57
N SER A 49 -12.30 11.49 7.71
CA SER A 49 -11.25 11.25 8.70
C SER A 49 -11.85 10.67 9.98
N PHE A 50 -11.02 9.99 10.76
CA PHE A 50 -11.40 9.34 12.00
C PHE A 50 -10.62 9.92 13.17
N LYS A 51 -11.37 10.44 14.15
CA LYS A 51 -10.84 11.13 15.33
C LYS A 51 -9.74 10.34 16.03
N GLY A 52 -8.51 10.86 16.05
CA GLY A 52 -7.37 10.24 16.74
C GLY A 52 -6.70 9.07 15.99
N HIS A 53 -7.11 8.82 14.74
CA HIS A 53 -6.52 7.83 13.83
C HIS A 53 -5.97 8.45 12.53
N SER A 54 -6.56 9.53 12.04
CA SER A 54 -6.14 10.21 10.79
C SER A 54 -5.02 11.22 11.00
N ASN A 55 -4.42 11.67 9.88
CA ASN A 55 -3.68 12.92 9.84
C ASN A 55 -4.57 14.04 9.28
N ASP A 56 -4.82 15.08 10.07
CA ASP A 56 -5.69 16.21 9.73
C ASP A 56 -5.09 17.17 8.68
N ASP A 57 -3.77 17.07 8.40
CA ASP A 57 -3.11 17.83 7.31
C ASP A 57 -3.87 17.73 5.97
N VAL A 58 -4.54 16.59 5.72
CA VAL A 58 -5.30 16.32 4.49
C VAL A 58 -6.49 17.27 4.30
N HIS A 59 -7.07 17.83 5.38
CA HIS A 59 -8.22 18.74 5.30
C HIS A 59 -7.89 20.05 4.58
N SER A 60 -6.61 20.40 4.50
CA SER A 60 -6.13 21.65 3.86
C SER A 60 -6.03 21.59 2.33
N VAL A 61 -6.24 20.42 1.71
CA VAL A 61 -5.99 20.19 0.27
C VAL A 61 -7.15 19.49 -0.46
N VAL A 62 -8.38 19.58 0.09
CA VAL A 62 -9.57 18.87 -0.40
C VAL A 62 -10.81 19.76 -0.39
N ASP A 63 -11.77 19.46 -1.26
CA ASP A 63 -12.98 20.27 -1.48
C ASP A 63 -13.95 20.21 -0.29
N ALA A 64 -14.09 19.03 0.34
CA ALA A 64 -14.93 18.81 1.51
C ALA A 64 -14.34 17.74 2.43
N TRP A 65 -14.64 17.82 3.73
CA TRP A 65 -14.24 16.79 4.70
C TRP A 65 -15.20 16.65 5.89
N LYS A 66 -15.15 15.50 6.57
CA LYS A 66 -15.95 15.20 7.77
C LYS A 66 -15.14 14.33 8.75
N GLU A 67 -14.99 14.78 10.01
CA GLU A 67 -14.48 13.92 11.09
C GLU A 67 -15.62 13.01 11.59
N LEU A 68 -15.38 11.70 11.58
CA LEU A 68 -16.25 10.67 12.15
C LEU A 68 -15.51 9.88 13.25
N LYS A 69 -16.23 8.98 13.92
CA LYS A 69 -15.63 7.90 14.72
C LYS A 69 -15.57 6.63 13.88
N LEU A 70 -14.55 5.81 14.10
CA LEU A 70 -14.51 4.46 13.51
C LEU A 70 -15.79 3.69 13.88
N GLY A 71 -16.32 2.93 12.92
CA GLY A 71 -17.59 2.21 13.04
C GLY A 71 -18.85 3.00 12.64
N GLN A 72 -18.74 4.28 12.28
CA GLN A 72 -19.87 5.08 11.78
C GLN A 72 -20.04 4.96 10.25
N LEU A 73 -20.20 3.73 9.75
CA LEU A 73 -20.23 3.39 8.33
C LEU A 73 -21.44 3.98 7.60
N SER A 74 -22.63 4.03 8.21
CA SER A 74 -23.79 4.71 7.62
C SER A 74 -23.48 6.18 7.37
N LYS A 75 -22.98 6.91 8.37
CA LYS A 75 -22.69 8.36 8.26
C LYS A 75 -21.60 8.70 7.25
N LEU A 76 -20.71 7.76 6.98
CA LEU A 76 -19.66 7.86 5.97
C LEU A 76 -20.29 7.76 4.57
N ILE A 77 -21.12 6.73 4.36
CA ILE A 77 -21.86 6.52 3.11
C ILE A 77 -22.81 7.68 2.82
N ASP A 78 -23.62 8.09 3.81
CA ASP A 78 -24.53 9.24 3.71
C ASP A 78 -23.77 10.49 3.23
N PHE A 79 -22.60 10.76 3.82
CA PHE A 79 -21.75 11.90 3.44
C PHE A 79 -21.15 11.80 2.03
N PHE A 80 -20.79 10.58 1.60
CA PHE A 80 -20.30 10.36 0.25
C PHE A 80 -21.41 10.55 -0.79
N HIS A 81 -22.63 10.09 -0.52
CA HIS A 81 -23.80 10.40 -1.37
C HIS A 81 -24.15 11.91 -1.35
N GLU A 82 -24.13 12.57 -0.18
CA GLU A 82 -24.36 14.02 -0.01
C GLU A 82 -23.44 14.87 -0.90
N ASN A 83 -22.20 14.42 -1.15
CA ASN A 83 -21.20 15.14 -1.95
C ASN A 83 -21.04 14.56 -3.38
N GLY A 84 -21.89 13.63 -3.80
CA GLY A 84 -21.83 13.05 -5.15
C GLY A 84 -20.57 12.23 -5.44
N VAL A 85 -19.98 11.58 -4.44
CA VAL A 85 -18.83 10.67 -4.60
C VAL A 85 -19.20 9.52 -5.54
N THR A 86 -18.35 9.26 -6.53
CA THR A 86 -18.51 8.13 -7.47
C THR A 86 -17.45 7.05 -7.27
N LYS A 87 -16.27 7.42 -6.77
CA LYS A 87 -15.15 6.52 -6.49
C LYS A 87 -14.72 6.60 -5.03
N VAL A 88 -14.47 5.46 -4.40
CA VAL A 88 -13.98 5.38 -3.02
C VAL A 88 -12.55 4.87 -2.99
N VAL A 89 -11.73 5.51 -2.16
CA VAL A 89 -10.31 5.16 -1.95
C VAL A 89 -10.08 5.00 -0.46
N MET A 90 -9.43 3.91 -0.06
CA MET A 90 -8.94 3.71 1.30
C MET A 90 -7.42 3.91 1.30
N ALA A 91 -6.91 4.75 2.20
CA ALA A 91 -5.47 4.99 2.32
C ALA A 91 -5.07 5.29 3.77
N GLY A 92 -3.88 4.86 4.17
CA GLY A 92 -3.32 5.09 5.52
C GLY A 92 -3.71 4.00 6.52
N THR A 93 -3.04 4.01 7.68
CA THR A 93 -3.15 2.92 8.67
C THR A 93 -4.29 3.14 9.66
N ILE A 94 -4.96 2.05 10.07
CA ILE A 94 -5.90 2.06 11.20
C ILE A 94 -5.24 1.39 12.40
N ASN A 95 -4.94 2.17 13.44
CA ASN A 95 -4.32 1.67 14.68
C ASN A 95 -5.25 0.70 15.44
N LYS A 96 -4.98 -0.61 15.37
CA LYS A 96 -5.82 -1.66 15.98
C LYS A 96 -6.03 -1.51 17.50
N PRO A 97 -5.03 -1.21 18.34
CA PRO A 97 -5.25 -0.96 19.78
C PRO A 97 -6.31 0.10 20.06
N LYS A 98 -6.30 1.23 19.33
CA LYS A 98 -7.32 2.28 19.45
C LYS A 98 -8.67 1.89 18.82
N ALA A 99 -8.70 0.90 17.93
CA ALA A 99 -9.92 0.41 17.29
C ALA A 99 -10.76 -0.52 18.21
N PHE A 100 -10.26 -0.96 19.36
CA PHE A 100 -11.06 -1.77 20.29
C PHE A 100 -12.17 -0.98 21.00
N ASP A 101 -12.08 0.35 21.07
CA ASP A 101 -13.13 1.24 21.62
C ASP A 101 -14.20 1.64 20.57
N ILE A 102 -14.24 0.97 19.41
CA ILE A 102 -15.23 1.23 18.37
C ILE A 102 -16.65 0.93 18.88
N ARG A 103 -17.55 1.90 18.63
CA ARG A 103 -19.00 1.69 18.74
C ARG A 103 -19.58 1.64 17.32
N PRO A 104 -19.77 0.45 16.74
CA PRO A 104 -20.29 0.34 15.38
C PRO A 104 -21.75 0.79 15.34
N ASP A 105 -22.14 1.47 14.26
CA ASP A 105 -23.55 1.65 13.94
C ASP A 105 -24.18 0.33 13.44
N PHE A 106 -25.49 0.33 13.17
CA PHE A 106 -26.19 -0.88 12.78
C PHE A 106 -25.65 -1.49 11.48
N ARG A 107 -25.21 -0.66 10.51
CA ARG A 107 -24.64 -1.13 9.24
C ARG A 107 -23.27 -1.76 9.47
N ALA A 108 -22.37 -1.08 10.20
CA ALA A 108 -21.07 -1.62 10.58
C ALA A 108 -21.18 -2.90 11.43
N ALA A 109 -22.12 -2.95 12.38
CA ALA A 109 -22.35 -4.13 13.20
C ALA A 109 -22.85 -5.31 12.35
N LYS A 110 -23.84 -5.09 11.47
CA LYS A 110 -24.35 -6.09 10.52
C LYS A 110 -23.25 -6.61 9.59
N LEU A 111 -22.32 -5.76 9.15
CA LEU A 111 -21.17 -6.15 8.36
C LEU A 111 -20.23 -7.08 9.18
N LEU A 112 -19.83 -6.66 10.38
CA LEU A 112 -18.97 -7.43 11.29
C LEU A 112 -19.58 -8.79 11.68
N PHE A 113 -20.90 -8.86 11.89
CA PHE A 113 -21.60 -10.12 12.20
C PHE A 113 -21.62 -11.13 11.04
N LYS A 114 -21.45 -10.70 9.79
CA LYS A 114 -21.34 -11.61 8.63
C LYS A 114 -19.95 -12.24 8.51
N LEU A 115 -18.92 -11.70 9.16
CA LEU A 115 -17.54 -12.15 8.99
C LEU A 115 -17.27 -13.41 9.83
N ALA A 116 -17.02 -14.54 9.16
CA ALA A 116 -16.69 -15.80 9.80
C ALA A 116 -15.31 -15.81 10.48
N THR A 117 -14.38 -14.95 10.01
CA THR A 117 -13.03 -14.79 10.54
C THR A 117 -12.69 -13.32 10.76
N LYS A 118 -11.68 -13.04 11.59
CA LYS A 118 -11.28 -11.68 12.00
C LYS A 118 -9.98 -11.19 11.31
N GLY A 119 -9.70 -11.69 10.10
CA GLY A 119 -8.55 -11.24 9.31
C GLY A 119 -8.77 -9.84 8.75
N ASP A 120 -7.72 -9.04 8.64
CA ASP A 120 -7.81 -7.66 8.12
C ASP A 120 -8.29 -7.66 6.65
N ASP A 121 -7.74 -8.55 5.81
CA ASP A 121 -8.09 -8.69 4.40
C ASP A 121 -9.58 -9.02 4.20
N VAL A 122 -10.16 -9.81 5.11
CA VAL A 122 -11.60 -10.16 5.12
C VAL A 122 -12.47 -8.97 5.51
N LEU A 123 -12.02 -8.16 6.48
CA LEU A 123 -12.72 -6.93 6.88
C LEU A 123 -12.65 -5.86 5.78
N LEU A 124 -11.50 -5.68 5.15
CA LEU A 124 -11.30 -4.70 4.07
C LEU A 124 -12.13 -5.09 2.84
N ARG A 125 -12.13 -6.35 2.42
CA ARG A 125 -13.00 -6.83 1.32
C ARG A 125 -14.48 -6.63 1.64
N ALA A 126 -14.92 -6.93 2.87
CA ALA A 126 -16.31 -6.70 3.24
C ALA A 126 -16.70 -5.21 3.24
N ALA A 127 -15.76 -4.31 3.58
CA ALA A 127 -15.97 -2.87 3.43
C ALA A 127 -16.05 -2.47 1.94
N THR A 128 -15.17 -3.01 1.09
CA THR A 128 -15.24 -2.86 -0.38
C THR A 128 -16.61 -3.27 -0.92
N ASP A 129 -17.08 -4.47 -0.58
CA ASP A 129 -18.36 -5.03 -1.02
C ASP A 129 -19.56 -4.16 -0.58
N GLU A 130 -19.56 -3.62 0.65
CA GLU A 130 -20.61 -2.73 1.12
C GLU A 130 -20.60 -1.41 0.35
N PHE A 131 -19.43 -0.81 0.07
CA PHE A 131 -19.35 0.40 -0.77
C PHE A 131 -19.81 0.17 -2.22
N GLU A 132 -19.43 -0.95 -2.83
CA GLU A 132 -19.89 -1.32 -4.17
C GLU A 132 -21.41 -1.58 -4.20
N SER A 133 -21.98 -2.13 -3.12
CA SER A 133 -23.44 -2.31 -3.00
C SER A 133 -24.24 -1.01 -2.88
N GLU A 134 -23.61 0.08 -2.42
CA GLU A 134 -24.20 1.42 -2.33
C GLU A 134 -23.90 2.28 -3.57
N GLY A 135 -23.32 1.68 -4.63
CA GLY A 135 -23.10 2.30 -5.94
C GLY A 135 -21.74 2.98 -6.13
N PHE A 136 -20.83 2.91 -5.16
CA PHE A 136 -19.49 3.48 -5.30
C PHE A 136 -18.53 2.52 -6.00
N LYS A 137 -17.64 3.03 -6.85
CA LYS A 137 -16.54 2.24 -7.40
C LYS A 137 -15.31 2.31 -6.49
N VAL A 138 -14.95 1.22 -5.82
CA VAL A 138 -13.72 1.17 -5.01
C VAL A 138 -12.49 1.05 -5.92
N VAL A 139 -11.50 1.92 -5.74
CA VAL A 139 -10.29 1.97 -6.57
C VAL A 139 -9.03 2.09 -5.70
N GLY A 140 -7.92 1.56 -6.20
CA GLY A 140 -6.65 1.57 -5.47
C GLY A 140 -6.05 2.97 -5.32
N PRO A 141 -5.50 3.32 -4.14
CA PRO A 141 -4.85 4.61 -3.92
C PRO A 141 -3.64 4.83 -4.84
N HIS A 142 -2.98 3.76 -5.28
CA HIS A 142 -1.86 3.81 -6.22
C HIS A 142 -2.20 4.44 -7.58
N VAL A 143 -3.48 4.47 -7.99
CA VAL A 143 -3.93 5.12 -9.24
C VAL A 143 -3.70 6.64 -9.21
N TYR A 144 -3.79 7.24 -8.02
CA TYR A 144 -3.61 8.69 -7.82
C TYR A 144 -2.16 9.07 -7.52
N VAL A 145 -1.35 8.11 -7.08
CA VAL A 145 0.08 8.29 -6.76
C VAL A 145 0.95 7.16 -7.32
N PRO A 146 0.94 6.92 -8.65
CA PRO A 146 1.67 5.82 -9.28
C PRO A 146 3.19 5.90 -9.06
N GLN A 147 3.73 7.09 -8.79
CA GLN A 147 5.13 7.30 -8.43
C GLN A 147 5.55 6.69 -7.08
N LEU A 148 4.59 6.25 -6.24
CA LEU A 148 4.89 5.45 -5.05
C LEU A 148 5.05 3.96 -5.36
N LEU A 149 4.70 3.46 -6.55
CA LEU A 149 4.90 2.06 -6.88
C LEU A 149 6.40 1.76 -6.97
N THR A 150 6.84 0.70 -6.29
CA THR A 150 8.23 0.23 -6.30
C THR A 150 8.68 -0.06 -7.74
N PRO A 151 9.70 0.64 -8.27
CA PRO A 151 10.22 0.37 -9.61
C PRO A 151 10.89 -1.00 -9.67
N ALA A 152 10.94 -1.63 -10.86
CA ALA A 152 11.58 -2.92 -11.05
C ALA A 152 13.11 -2.81 -11.23
N GLY A 153 13.84 -3.86 -10.84
CA GLY A 153 15.28 -3.99 -11.04
C GLY A 153 16.13 -3.43 -9.91
N LEU A 154 17.42 -3.20 -10.18
CA LEU A 154 18.37 -2.65 -9.22
C LEU A 154 18.13 -1.15 -9.02
N LEU A 155 17.81 -0.73 -7.79
CA LEU A 155 17.48 0.67 -7.48
C LEU A 155 18.66 1.47 -6.90
N THR A 156 19.63 0.79 -6.29
CA THR A 156 20.86 1.38 -5.69
C THR A 156 22.08 1.21 -6.58
N LYS A 157 23.10 2.05 -6.42
CA LYS A 157 24.39 1.94 -7.13
C LYS A 157 25.13 0.63 -6.81
N ARG A 158 24.96 0.11 -5.59
CA ARG A 158 25.49 -1.19 -5.18
C ARG A 158 24.54 -2.30 -5.65
N ALA A 159 25.03 -3.18 -6.52
CA ALA A 159 24.41 -4.46 -6.86
C ALA A 159 24.49 -5.48 -5.69
N PRO A 160 23.58 -6.47 -5.62
CA PRO A 160 23.69 -7.55 -4.64
C PRO A 160 24.91 -8.42 -4.93
N SER A 161 25.49 -9.02 -3.89
CA SER A 161 26.44 -10.13 -4.02
C SER A 161 25.73 -11.42 -4.44
N GLU A 162 26.48 -12.44 -4.87
CA GLU A 162 25.91 -13.76 -5.20
C GLU A 162 25.12 -14.38 -4.04
N ILE A 163 25.55 -14.13 -2.79
CA ILE A 163 24.86 -14.61 -1.58
C ILE A 163 23.53 -13.88 -1.44
N GLU A 164 23.53 -12.55 -1.53
CA GLU A 164 22.30 -11.76 -1.44
C GLU A 164 21.35 -12.06 -2.62
N GLN A 165 21.85 -12.32 -3.84
CA GLN A 165 20.99 -12.72 -4.96
C GLN A 165 20.30 -14.07 -4.69
N LYS A 166 21.03 -15.06 -4.15
CA LYS A 166 20.47 -16.36 -3.73
C LYS A 166 19.47 -16.20 -2.58
N ASP A 167 19.80 -15.37 -1.58
CA ASP A 167 18.93 -15.07 -0.44
C ASP A 167 17.64 -14.36 -0.87
N LEU A 168 17.72 -13.39 -1.79
CA LEU A 168 16.56 -12.71 -2.38
C LEU A 168 15.68 -13.69 -3.18
N ALA A 169 16.28 -14.54 -4.02
CA ALA A 169 15.54 -15.51 -4.83
C ALA A 169 14.87 -16.62 -3.99
N PHE A 170 15.51 -17.02 -2.88
CA PHE A 170 14.94 -17.96 -1.92
C PHE A 170 13.84 -17.32 -1.08
N GLY A 171 14.12 -16.17 -0.46
CA GLY A 171 13.16 -15.38 0.33
C GLY A 171 11.92 -15.02 -0.48
N TRP A 172 12.12 -14.67 -1.75
CA TRP A 172 11.24 -14.88 -2.90
C TRP A 172 10.03 -15.78 -2.66
N LYS A 173 10.35 -17.05 -2.79
CA LYS A 173 9.43 -18.16 -2.84
C LYS A 173 8.76 -18.36 -1.49
N ILE A 174 9.52 -18.24 -0.40
CA ILE A 174 9.02 -18.42 0.96
C ILE A 174 8.03 -17.31 1.35
N ALA A 175 8.30 -16.05 1.01
CA ALA A 175 7.41 -14.93 1.32
C ALA A 175 6.06 -15.02 0.59
N HIS A 176 6.04 -15.49 -0.67
CA HIS A 176 4.77 -15.74 -1.36
C HIS A 176 3.98 -16.90 -0.75
N GLU A 177 4.63 -18.01 -0.37
CA GLU A 177 3.93 -19.11 0.32
C GLU A 177 3.41 -18.69 1.70
N LEU A 178 4.17 -17.87 2.43
CA LEU A 178 3.75 -17.24 3.69
C LEU A 178 2.48 -16.38 3.50
N GLY A 179 2.43 -15.62 2.40
CA GLY A 179 1.27 -14.81 2.01
C GLY A 179 0.06 -15.66 1.59
N ARG A 180 0.28 -16.78 0.87
CA ARG A 180 -0.80 -17.73 0.50
C ARG A 180 -1.46 -18.39 1.70
N MET A 181 -0.74 -18.51 2.82
CA MET A 181 -1.25 -19.02 4.09
C MET A 181 -1.86 -17.93 4.99
N ASP A 182 -1.89 -16.66 4.55
CA ASP A 182 -2.28 -15.48 5.33
C ASP A 182 -1.56 -15.37 6.69
N ILE A 183 -0.27 -15.71 6.73
CA ILE A 183 0.55 -15.60 7.95
C ILE A 183 1.26 -14.24 8.00
N GLY A 184 1.85 -13.81 6.88
CA GLY A 184 2.67 -12.61 6.77
C GLY A 184 3.17 -12.43 5.33
N GLN A 185 3.98 -11.40 5.08
CA GLN A 185 4.43 -11.03 3.73
C GLN A 185 5.93 -10.67 3.65
N CYS A 186 6.63 -10.70 4.79
CA CYS A 186 8.07 -10.43 4.89
C CYS A 186 8.83 -11.63 5.46
N VAL A 187 10.04 -11.86 4.95
CA VAL A 187 11.01 -12.82 5.50
C VAL A 187 12.40 -12.19 5.61
N VAL A 188 13.20 -12.71 6.54
CA VAL A 188 14.62 -12.37 6.69
C VAL A 188 15.45 -13.62 6.42
N VAL A 189 16.46 -13.48 5.57
CA VAL A 189 17.30 -14.56 5.06
C VAL A 189 18.77 -14.24 5.30
N ARG A 190 19.57 -15.26 5.62
CA ARG A 190 21.03 -15.17 5.69
C ARG A 190 21.65 -16.47 5.17
N GLU A 191 22.35 -16.41 4.06
CA GLU A 191 23.09 -17.55 3.46
C GLU A 191 22.22 -18.80 3.24
N GLY A 192 21.01 -18.60 2.71
CA GLY A 192 20.02 -19.63 2.45
C GLY A 192 19.22 -20.07 3.68
N VAL A 193 19.43 -19.48 4.87
CA VAL A 193 18.67 -19.79 6.08
C VAL A 193 17.64 -18.70 6.35
N ILE A 194 16.36 -19.07 6.51
CA ILE A 194 15.32 -18.15 7.01
C ILE A 194 15.53 -17.92 8.51
N THR A 195 15.88 -16.69 8.89
CA THR A 195 16.13 -16.31 10.30
C THR A 195 14.89 -15.73 10.98
N ALA A 196 13.94 -15.21 10.19
CA ALA A 196 12.60 -14.89 10.63
C ALA A 196 11.61 -14.93 9.45
N VAL A 197 10.38 -15.36 9.75
CA VAL A 197 9.17 -15.06 8.96
C VAL A 197 8.33 -14.05 9.76
N GLU A 198 7.68 -13.11 9.08
CA GLU A 198 6.68 -12.21 9.67
C GLU A 198 5.42 -12.99 10.05
N ALA A 199 4.84 -12.65 11.19
CA ALA A 199 3.47 -13.02 11.55
C ALA A 199 2.78 -11.83 12.25
N ILE A 200 1.98 -12.09 13.29
CA ILE A 200 1.16 -11.11 14.00
C ILE A 200 1.95 -9.96 14.66
N GLU A 201 3.27 -10.09 14.82
CA GLU A 201 4.12 -9.01 15.36
C GLU A 201 4.43 -7.89 14.34
N GLY A 202 4.21 -8.16 13.05
CA GLY A 202 4.45 -7.21 11.95
C GLY A 202 5.91 -7.03 11.53
N THR A 203 6.09 -6.41 10.35
CA THR A 203 7.35 -6.34 9.60
C THR A 203 8.53 -5.87 10.47
N ASP A 204 8.43 -4.72 11.14
CA ASP A 204 9.53 -4.11 11.89
C ASP A 204 10.07 -5.05 13.01
N ALA A 205 9.16 -5.73 13.72
CA ALA A 205 9.51 -6.66 14.78
C ALA A 205 10.10 -7.98 14.23
N ALA A 206 9.55 -8.49 13.12
CA ALA A 206 10.09 -9.66 12.42
C ALA A 206 11.49 -9.40 11.84
N VAL A 207 11.71 -8.23 11.23
CA VAL A 207 13.01 -7.79 10.70
C VAL A 207 14.04 -7.66 11.82
N LYS A 208 13.68 -6.99 12.93
CA LYS A 208 14.54 -6.87 14.11
C LYS A 208 14.92 -8.24 14.68
N ARG A 209 13.95 -9.15 14.83
CA ARG A 209 14.17 -10.52 15.30
C ARG A 209 15.09 -11.30 14.36
N GLY A 210 14.82 -11.28 13.06
CA GLY A 210 15.60 -12.00 12.05
C GLY A 210 17.04 -11.51 11.92
N CYS A 211 17.29 -10.20 11.99
CA CYS A 211 18.65 -9.66 11.98
C CYS A 211 19.39 -9.92 13.30
N THR A 212 18.68 -9.93 14.44
CA THR A 212 19.28 -10.30 15.73
C THR A 212 19.75 -11.76 15.75
N LEU A 213 18.99 -12.67 15.13
CA LEU A 213 19.30 -14.10 15.07
C LEU A 213 20.31 -14.44 13.95
N GLY A 214 20.21 -13.79 12.79
CA GLY A 214 21.08 -14.02 11.63
C GLY A 214 22.41 -13.28 11.66
N GLY A 215 22.52 -12.22 12.48
CA GLY A 215 23.67 -11.33 12.50
C GLY A 215 23.73 -10.40 11.28
N LYS A 216 24.93 -9.87 11.01
CA LYS A 216 25.17 -8.92 9.91
C LYS A 216 25.10 -9.62 8.55
N GLY A 217 24.66 -8.88 7.53
CA GLY A 217 24.57 -9.38 6.15
C GLY A 217 23.24 -10.04 5.81
N CYS A 218 22.19 -9.84 6.63
CA CYS A 218 20.85 -10.33 6.31
C CYS A 218 20.28 -9.64 5.07
N SER A 219 19.56 -10.42 4.27
CA SER A 219 18.68 -9.97 3.20
C SER A 219 17.24 -9.98 3.70
N ILE A 220 16.48 -8.93 3.40
CA ILE A 220 15.05 -8.82 3.72
C ILE A 220 14.28 -8.94 2.40
N VAL A 221 13.23 -9.76 2.38
CA VAL A 221 12.32 -9.85 1.23
C VAL A 221 10.90 -9.57 1.69
N LYS A 222 10.22 -8.62 1.03
CA LYS A 222 8.81 -8.30 1.25
C LYS A 222 8.05 -8.36 -0.08
N VAL A 223 6.96 -9.11 -0.11
CA VAL A 223 6.11 -9.32 -1.29
C VAL A 223 4.69 -8.83 -1.05
N PHE A 224 3.89 -8.78 -2.11
CA PHE A 224 2.43 -8.67 -2.02
C PHE A 224 1.84 -10.07 -1.76
N LYS A 225 0.94 -10.21 -0.79
CA LYS A 225 0.33 -11.53 -0.50
C LYS A 225 -0.51 -12.00 -1.71
N PRO A 226 -0.31 -13.23 -2.23
CA PRO A 226 -1.15 -13.72 -3.31
C PRO A 226 -2.63 -13.83 -2.91
N GLY A 227 -3.52 -13.14 -3.63
CA GLY A 227 -4.97 -13.12 -3.38
C GLY A 227 -5.47 -11.99 -2.46
N GLN A 228 -4.55 -11.19 -1.90
CA GLN A 228 -4.87 -9.91 -1.25
C GLN A 228 -5.39 -8.90 -2.29
N GLU A 229 -6.15 -7.91 -1.83
CA GLU A 229 -6.75 -6.88 -2.68
C GLU A 229 -5.89 -5.62 -2.73
N ASP A 230 -5.26 -5.39 -3.88
CA ASP A 230 -4.35 -4.27 -4.18
C ASP A 230 -5.05 -2.89 -4.14
N ARG A 231 -6.38 -2.88 -4.21
CA ARG A 231 -7.21 -1.69 -4.06
C ARG A 231 -7.23 -1.14 -2.64
N VAL A 232 -6.91 -1.95 -1.62
CA VAL A 232 -7.17 -1.61 -0.21
C VAL A 232 -5.97 -1.79 0.71
N ASP A 233 -5.11 -2.79 0.49
CA ASP A 233 -3.87 -2.96 1.25
C ASP A 233 -2.72 -3.38 0.33
N MET A 234 -1.69 -2.53 0.27
CA MET A 234 -0.43 -2.81 -0.43
C MET A 234 0.73 -2.73 0.57
N PRO A 235 1.68 -3.69 0.54
CA PRO A 235 2.86 -3.65 1.38
C PRO A 235 3.61 -2.35 1.16
N SER A 236 3.93 -1.67 2.25
CA SER A 236 4.69 -0.43 2.24
C SER A 236 6.05 -0.60 2.92
N ILE A 237 7.01 0.16 2.41
CA ILE A 237 8.35 0.40 2.97
C ILE A 237 8.77 1.85 2.68
N GLY A 238 9.85 2.32 3.28
CA GLY A 238 10.41 3.64 3.01
C GLY A 238 11.66 3.94 3.82
N LEU A 239 12.03 5.22 3.93
CA LEU A 239 13.29 5.65 4.53
C LEU A 239 13.54 5.07 5.94
N LYS A 240 12.51 5.01 6.80
CA LYS A 240 12.59 4.39 8.13
C LYS A 240 13.07 2.94 8.07
N THR A 241 12.52 2.13 7.15
CA THR A 241 12.91 0.73 6.96
C THR A 241 14.39 0.62 6.59
N VAL A 242 14.87 1.48 5.69
CA VAL A 242 16.29 1.46 5.25
C VAL A 242 17.24 1.96 6.36
N GLN A 243 16.78 2.90 7.21
CA GLN A 243 17.50 3.32 8.41
C GLN A 243 17.60 2.17 9.43
N GLU A 244 16.51 1.48 9.72
CA GLU A 244 16.48 0.33 10.63
C GLU A 244 17.35 -0.83 10.12
N MET A 245 17.36 -1.09 8.80
CA MET A 245 18.29 -2.03 8.19
C MET A 245 19.75 -1.72 8.52
N LYS A 246 20.14 -0.42 8.48
CA LYS A 246 21.51 -0.01 8.80
C LYS A 246 21.86 -0.29 10.26
N GLU A 247 20.96 0.00 11.18
CA GLU A 247 21.14 -0.26 12.61
C GLU A 247 21.24 -1.76 12.92
N LEU A 248 20.41 -2.56 12.24
CA LEU A 248 20.34 -4.01 12.39
C LEU A 248 21.44 -4.78 11.62
N GLY A 249 22.19 -4.09 10.75
CA GLY A 249 23.25 -4.70 9.94
C GLY A 249 22.76 -5.54 8.74
N ALA A 250 21.50 -5.35 8.32
CA ALA A 250 20.99 -5.90 7.06
C ALA A 250 21.63 -5.15 5.86
N THR A 251 21.92 -5.87 4.78
CA THR A 251 22.68 -5.33 3.64
C THR A 251 21.92 -5.37 2.32
N CYS A 252 20.80 -6.08 2.24
CA CYS A 252 20.00 -6.20 1.03
C CYS A 252 18.49 -6.15 1.33
N LEU A 253 17.73 -5.46 0.49
CA LEU A 253 16.27 -5.38 0.54
C LEU A 253 15.71 -5.71 -0.85
N GLY A 254 14.89 -6.76 -0.92
CA GLY A 254 14.05 -7.08 -2.06
C GLY A 254 12.60 -6.74 -1.77
N VAL A 255 11.96 -6.00 -2.67
CA VAL A 255 10.56 -5.58 -2.55
C VAL A 255 9.84 -5.87 -3.86
N GLU A 256 8.64 -6.45 -3.82
CA GLU A 256 7.91 -6.74 -5.06
C GLU A 256 7.56 -5.46 -5.85
N ALA A 257 8.12 -5.36 -7.05
CA ALA A 257 7.95 -4.22 -7.94
C ALA A 257 6.51 -4.15 -8.47
N GLY A 258 5.99 -2.94 -8.64
CA GLY A 258 4.62 -2.69 -9.12
C GLY A 258 3.49 -3.11 -8.16
N LYS A 259 3.76 -3.92 -7.11
CA LYS A 259 2.77 -4.31 -6.09
C LYS A 259 3.09 -3.85 -4.66
N SER A 260 4.14 -3.05 -4.48
CA SER A 260 4.53 -2.48 -3.19
C SER A 260 4.70 -0.98 -3.27
N LEU A 261 4.41 -0.28 -2.18
CA LEU A 261 4.56 1.17 -2.05
C LEU A 261 5.90 1.55 -1.42
N PHE A 262 6.65 2.43 -2.10
CA PHE A 262 7.93 2.98 -1.66
C PHE A 262 7.78 4.45 -1.28
N PHE A 263 7.66 4.72 0.02
CA PHE A 263 7.62 6.09 0.55
C PHE A 263 9.04 6.68 0.64
N ASP A 264 9.18 7.95 0.27
CA ASP A 264 10.46 8.67 0.31
C ASP A 264 11.58 7.96 -0.49
N LEU A 265 11.27 7.44 -1.68
CA LEU A 265 12.19 6.65 -2.53
C LEU A 265 13.56 7.32 -2.70
N ASP A 266 13.63 8.54 -3.22
CA ASP A 266 14.91 9.23 -3.51
C ASP A 266 15.81 9.34 -2.27
N LYS A 267 15.24 9.74 -1.13
CA LYS A 267 15.94 9.84 0.16
C LYS A 267 16.43 8.46 0.63
N SER A 268 15.63 7.43 0.38
CA SER A 268 15.93 6.04 0.73
C SER A 268 17.08 5.49 -0.11
N LEU A 269 17.12 5.81 -1.41
CA LEU A 269 18.22 5.44 -2.31
C LEU A 269 19.51 6.19 -1.95
N GLU A 270 19.44 7.50 -1.69
CA GLU A 270 20.60 8.29 -1.23
C GLU A 270 21.17 7.72 0.09
N PHE A 271 20.30 7.44 1.06
CA PHE A 271 20.71 6.84 2.33
C PHE A 271 21.29 5.42 2.14
N ALA A 272 20.67 4.59 1.29
CA ALA A 272 21.14 3.23 1.01
C ALA A 272 22.52 3.22 0.36
N ASP A 273 22.73 4.02 -0.70
CA ASP A 273 24.01 4.19 -1.39
C ASP A 273 25.11 4.61 -0.42
N LYS A 274 24.86 5.66 0.39
CA LYS A 274 25.81 6.15 1.40
C LYS A 274 26.18 5.08 2.42
N ASN A 275 25.26 4.17 2.73
CA ASN A 275 25.41 3.12 3.73
C ASN A 275 25.82 1.75 3.17
N LYS A 276 25.95 1.62 1.84
CA LYS A 276 26.20 0.38 1.10
C LYS A 276 25.09 -0.69 1.26
N ILE A 277 23.84 -0.26 1.43
CA ILE A 277 22.68 -1.15 1.38
C ILE A 277 22.26 -1.32 -0.09
N CYS A 278 21.99 -2.56 -0.50
CA CYS A 278 21.44 -2.87 -1.81
C CYS A 278 19.90 -2.87 -1.74
N ILE A 279 19.23 -2.26 -2.71
CA ILE A 279 17.76 -2.30 -2.84
C ILE A 279 17.38 -2.74 -4.25
N VAL A 280 16.49 -3.73 -4.34
CA VAL A 280 16.03 -4.35 -5.58
C VAL A 280 14.50 -4.39 -5.61
N GLY A 281 13.92 -3.88 -6.69
CA GLY A 281 12.54 -4.16 -7.08
C GLY A 281 12.45 -5.53 -7.73
N LEU A 282 11.99 -6.52 -6.98
CA LEU A 282 11.89 -7.91 -7.41
C LEU A 282 10.73 -8.10 -8.39
N THR A 283 10.99 -8.89 -9.43
CA THR A 283 9.98 -9.43 -10.36
C THR A 283 10.12 -10.95 -10.43
N SER A 284 9.13 -11.63 -11.01
CA SER A 284 9.20 -13.06 -11.34
C SER A 284 10.47 -13.43 -12.11
N ASP A 285 10.88 -12.54 -13.02
CA ASP A 285 11.94 -12.79 -13.99
C ASP A 285 13.31 -12.56 -13.36
N TRP A 286 13.43 -11.54 -12.50
CA TRP A 286 14.63 -11.28 -11.70
C TRP A 286 14.98 -12.45 -10.78
N VAL A 287 13.98 -13.11 -10.21
CA VAL A 287 14.16 -14.27 -9.32
C VAL A 287 14.48 -15.58 -10.09
N GLN A 288 14.38 -15.56 -11.42
CA GLN A 288 14.70 -16.68 -12.31
C GLN A 288 16.06 -16.54 -13.02
N SER A 289 16.71 -15.37 -12.92
CA SER A 289 18.04 -15.08 -13.49
C SER A 289 19.20 -15.25 -12.50
#